data_AF-A0A956HPG8-F1
#
_entry.id   AF-A0A956HPG8-F1
#
_cell.length_a   1.000
_cell.length_b   1.000
_cell.length_c   1.000
_cell.angle_alpha   90.00
_cell.angle_beta   90.00
_cell.angle_gamma   90.00
#
_symmetry.space_group_name_H-M   'P 1'
#
loop_
_entity.id
_entity.type
_entity.pdbx_description
1 polymer ?
#
loop_
_entity_poly.entity_id
_entity_poly.type
_entity_poly.pdbx_seq_one_letter_code
_entity_poly.pdbx_strand_id
1 'polypeptide(L)'
;MGSAEHERTPQRAAAREVDGPSRMPIDSDLLVPPPTRGSSSSLVVVGVIGLIAAVIYGVSGGFDSLLQPASAEEASPAKGVEDDASKAAVARAPEASKAATKAAPSPEERDATGAAADPAIDETPEERSPADRRVDERIAALEEKAEASWGRGDLRGARNSFKEITRIGGERRSVEVAYGELFSLTAQLGGDVRGLWRAYLEQFPQGLYAEDATAGLCGVARGAERERCWEEYRVKFPSGSHRDGASEGRPSE
;
A
#
# COMPACT_ATOMS: atom_id res chain seq x y z
N MET A 1 46.42 19.90 -43.39
CA MET A 1 47.38 19.06 -42.65
C MET A 1 46.83 18.94 -41.24
N GLY A 2 46.35 17.81 -40.72
CA GLY A 2 46.16 16.48 -41.29
C GLY A 2 44.91 15.85 -40.69
N SER A 3 44.21 15.08 -41.52
CA SER A 3 43.12 14.20 -41.15
C SER A 3 43.65 13.04 -40.32
N ALA A 4 42.93 12.66 -39.27
CA ALA A 4 43.10 11.37 -38.63
C ALA A 4 41.72 10.70 -38.58
N GLU A 5 41.43 9.95 -39.64
CA GLU A 5 40.39 8.94 -39.69
C GLU A 5 40.62 7.92 -38.58
N HIS A 6 39.59 7.66 -37.78
CA HIS A 6 39.54 6.50 -36.89
C HIS A 6 38.45 5.57 -37.43
N GLU A 7 38.89 4.54 -38.17
CA GLU A 7 38.11 3.35 -38.47
C GLU A 7 37.67 2.70 -37.15
N ARG A 8 36.36 2.65 -36.90
CA ARG A 8 35.77 1.73 -35.92
C ARG A 8 35.18 0.54 -36.65
N THR A 9 35.86 -0.58 -36.52
CA THR A 9 35.44 -1.92 -36.92
C THR A 9 34.13 -2.33 -36.21
N PRO A 10 33.11 -2.87 -36.92
CA PRO A 10 31.95 -3.45 -36.27
C PRO A 10 32.29 -4.83 -35.69
N GLN A 11 32.30 -4.91 -34.36
CA GLN A 11 32.51 -6.15 -33.63
C GLN A 11 31.24 -7.00 -33.70
N ARG A 12 31.28 -8.02 -34.57
CA ARG A 12 30.22 -9.00 -34.81
C ARG A 12 30.15 -9.95 -33.59
N ALA A 13 29.23 -9.67 -32.67
CA ALA A 13 28.96 -10.54 -31.52
C ALA A 13 28.28 -11.83 -32.01
N ALA A 14 28.93 -12.97 -31.75
CA ALA A 14 28.43 -14.30 -32.00
C ALA A 14 27.18 -14.58 -31.14
N ALA A 15 26.11 -15.03 -31.79
CA ALA A 15 24.94 -15.59 -31.14
C ALA A 15 25.35 -16.88 -30.40
N ARG A 16 25.26 -16.86 -29.07
CA ARG A 16 25.29 -18.07 -28.25
C ARG A 16 23.90 -18.68 -28.30
N GLU A 17 23.82 -19.83 -28.97
CA GLU A 17 22.73 -20.79 -28.92
C GLU A 17 22.59 -21.25 -27.46
N VAL A 18 21.49 -20.86 -26.81
CA VAL A 18 21.15 -21.31 -25.45
C VAL A 18 20.23 -22.50 -25.60
N ASP A 19 20.78 -23.67 -25.28
CA ASP A 19 20.12 -24.95 -25.11
C ASP A 19 18.91 -24.79 -24.18
N GLY A 20 17.71 -25.12 -24.68
CA GLY A 20 16.44 -24.87 -24.02
C GLY A 20 16.14 -25.91 -22.94
N PRO A 21 15.53 -25.53 -21.80
CA PRO A 21 15.14 -26.50 -20.78
C PRO A 21 14.02 -27.42 -21.31
N SER A 22 14.24 -28.71 -21.08
CA SER A 22 13.33 -29.81 -21.38
C SER A 22 11.90 -29.52 -20.89
N ARG A 23 10.94 -29.61 -21.82
CA ARG A 23 9.50 -29.67 -21.51
C ARG A 23 9.24 -30.93 -20.69
N MET A 24 8.90 -30.76 -19.42
CA MET A 24 8.22 -31.80 -18.65
C MET A 24 6.79 -31.96 -19.19
N PRO A 25 6.30 -33.19 -19.43
CA PRO A 25 4.89 -33.41 -19.72
C PRO A 25 4.06 -33.02 -18.49
N ILE A 26 3.16 -32.06 -18.66
CA ILE A 26 2.12 -31.75 -17.67
C ILE A 26 0.99 -32.74 -17.93
N ASP A 27 0.85 -33.73 -17.05
CA ASP A 27 -0.34 -34.59 -16.96
C ASP A 27 -1.59 -33.72 -16.89
N SER A 28 -2.48 -33.90 -17.86
CA SER A 28 -3.67 -33.08 -18.10
C SER A 28 -4.94 -33.69 -17.50
N ASP A 29 -4.83 -34.51 -16.45
CA ASP A 29 -5.95 -35.21 -15.84
C ASP A 29 -6.22 -34.79 -14.39
N LEU A 30 -6.48 -33.49 -14.18
CA LEU A 30 -7.25 -33.04 -13.03
C LEU A 30 -8.61 -32.54 -13.52
N LEU A 31 -9.53 -33.50 -13.67
CA LEU A 31 -10.95 -33.27 -13.78
C LEU A 31 -11.41 -32.38 -12.61
N VAL A 32 -11.59 -31.10 -12.87
CA VAL A 32 -12.40 -30.22 -12.03
C VAL A 32 -13.87 -30.48 -12.42
N PRO A 33 -14.71 -31.01 -11.52
CA PRO A 33 -16.13 -31.17 -11.82
C PRO A 33 -16.80 -29.79 -11.98
N PRO A 34 -17.80 -29.66 -12.88
CA PRO A 34 -18.52 -28.40 -13.04
C PRO A 34 -19.30 -28.05 -11.76
N PRO A 35 -19.45 -26.77 -11.42
CA PRO A 35 -20.31 -26.36 -10.31
C PRO A 35 -21.75 -26.75 -10.62
N THR A 36 -22.32 -27.59 -9.76
CA THR A 36 -23.75 -27.93 -9.78
C THR A 36 -24.57 -26.67 -9.51
N ARG A 37 -25.46 -26.36 -10.45
CA ARG A 37 -26.45 -25.28 -10.38
C ARG A 37 -27.45 -25.58 -9.25
N GLY A 38 -27.17 -25.07 -8.06
CA GLY A 38 -28.04 -25.17 -6.89
C GLY A 38 -29.27 -24.28 -7.03
N SER A 39 -30.41 -24.92 -7.23
CA SER A 39 -31.75 -24.36 -7.21
C SER A 39 -32.14 -23.90 -5.79
N SER A 40 -32.78 -22.73 -5.72
CA SER A 40 -33.78 -22.25 -4.76
C SER A 40 -33.72 -22.71 -3.30
N SER A 41 -33.68 -21.74 -2.38
CA SER A 41 -34.67 -21.65 -1.28
C SER A 41 -34.63 -20.27 -0.62
N SER A 42 -35.67 -19.48 -0.88
CA SER A 42 -36.12 -18.44 0.03
C SER A 42 -36.55 -19.09 1.34
N LEU A 43 -35.96 -18.71 2.46
CA LEU A 43 -36.55 -18.96 3.77
C LEU A 43 -36.14 -17.86 4.74
N VAL A 44 -37.16 -17.12 5.14
CA VAL A 44 -37.19 -16.16 6.24
C VAL A 44 -36.81 -16.90 7.53
N VAL A 45 -35.77 -16.44 8.22
CA VAL A 45 -35.56 -16.75 9.64
C VAL A 45 -35.37 -15.44 10.40
N VAL A 46 -36.45 -15.08 11.08
CA VAL A 46 -36.50 -14.09 12.15
C VAL A 46 -35.77 -14.66 13.36
N GLY A 47 -34.81 -13.88 13.87
CA GLY A 47 -34.48 -13.76 15.29
C GLY A 47 -33.76 -14.92 15.97
N VAL A 48 -32.49 -14.72 16.33
CA VAL A 48 -31.99 -14.92 17.70
C VAL A 48 -30.88 -13.91 17.95
N ILE A 49 -31.11 -13.03 18.93
CA ILE A 49 -30.10 -12.24 19.62
C ILE A 49 -29.20 -13.21 20.39
N GLY A 50 -27.91 -13.23 20.05
CA GLY A 50 -26.90 -14.07 20.68
C GLY A 50 -25.62 -13.28 20.89
N LEU A 51 -25.49 -12.75 22.09
CA LEU A 51 -24.38 -12.01 22.67
C LEU A 51 -23.08 -12.82 22.57
N ILE A 52 -22.12 -12.40 21.72
CA ILE A 52 -20.70 -12.80 21.85
C ILE A 52 -19.86 -11.52 21.84
N ALA A 53 -19.79 -10.94 23.04
CA ALA A 53 -18.64 -10.18 23.45
C ALA A 53 -17.59 -11.15 24.01
N ALA A 54 -16.33 -10.77 23.85
CA ALA A 54 -15.12 -11.33 24.46
C ALA A 54 -14.28 -12.28 23.59
N VAL A 55 -12.98 -12.03 23.72
CA VAL A 55 -11.83 -12.85 23.30
C VAL A 55 -11.43 -12.67 21.84
N ILE A 56 -10.66 -11.62 21.50
CA ILE A 56 -9.29 -11.72 20.92
C ILE A 56 -8.56 -10.38 21.15
N TYR A 57 -7.87 -10.24 22.29
CA TYR A 57 -6.68 -9.38 22.41
C TYR A 57 -5.83 -9.96 23.53
N GLY A 58 -4.71 -10.59 23.18
CA GLY A 58 -3.82 -11.17 24.18
C GLY A 58 -2.82 -12.22 23.67
N VAL A 59 -2.09 -11.95 22.60
CA VAL A 59 -0.77 -12.58 22.35
C VAL A 59 0.13 -11.54 21.67
N SER A 60 0.70 -10.66 22.48
CA SER A 60 1.84 -9.82 22.09
C SER A 60 2.86 -9.91 23.22
N GLY A 61 3.75 -10.89 23.14
CA GLY A 61 4.83 -11.08 24.12
C GLY A 61 5.64 -12.33 23.83
N GLY A 62 6.78 -12.16 23.16
CA GLY A 62 7.86 -13.16 23.14
C GLY A 62 8.08 -13.88 21.81
N PHE A 63 8.59 -13.18 20.79
CA PHE A 63 9.31 -13.84 19.70
C PHE A 63 10.48 -12.99 19.18
N ASP A 64 11.31 -12.51 20.10
CA ASP A 64 12.56 -11.82 19.78
C ASP A 64 13.68 -12.43 20.64
N SER A 65 14.16 -13.63 20.25
CA SER A 65 15.43 -14.23 20.72
C SER A 65 15.78 -15.57 20.05
N LEU A 66 15.45 -15.77 18.77
CA LEU A 66 15.97 -16.91 18.01
C LEU A 66 16.33 -16.45 16.61
N LEU A 67 17.51 -15.84 16.48
CA LEU A 67 18.44 -15.88 15.33
C LEU A 67 19.61 -14.93 15.62
N GLN A 68 20.37 -15.26 16.66
CA GLN A 68 21.70 -14.70 16.87
C GLN A 68 22.68 -15.59 16.07
N PRO A 69 23.33 -15.09 15.00
CA PRO A 69 24.36 -15.86 14.32
C PRO A 69 25.53 -16.07 15.29
N ALA A 70 25.89 -17.33 15.50
CA ALA A 70 27.06 -17.73 16.25
C ALA A 70 28.31 -17.19 15.55
N SER A 71 28.87 -16.10 16.09
CA SER A 71 30.29 -15.83 15.96
C SER A 71 31.03 -16.95 16.69
N ALA A 72 31.78 -17.75 15.93
CA ALA A 72 32.77 -18.67 16.47
C ALA A 72 33.91 -17.84 17.05
N GLU A 73 33.83 -17.53 18.34
CA GLU A 73 34.96 -17.06 19.13
C GLU A 73 35.23 -18.14 20.19
N GLU A 74 36.38 -18.79 20.06
CA GLU A 74 36.93 -19.69 21.07
C GLU A 74 37.05 -18.94 22.40
N ALA A 75 36.24 -19.33 23.39
CA ALA A 75 36.44 -18.92 24.77
C ALA A 75 36.78 -20.15 25.63
N SER A 76 38.01 -20.10 26.13
CA SER A 76 38.55 -20.87 27.25
C SER A 76 37.65 -20.80 28.50
N PRO A 77 37.64 -21.81 29.39
CA PRO A 77 36.65 -21.92 30.46
C PRO A 77 37.14 -21.41 31.82
N ALA A 78 36.28 -20.70 32.54
CA ALA A 78 36.24 -20.66 34.00
C ALA A 78 34.83 -20.22 34.45
N LYS A 79 34.06 -21.11 35.10
CA LYS A 79 33.72 -21.07 36.54
C LYS A 79 33.26 -19.66 36.97
N GLY A 80 32.03 -19.41 37.36
CA GLY A 80 31.09 -20.15 38.22
C GLY A 80 30.32 -19.10 39.02
N VAL A 81 29.45 -19.52 39.97
CA VAL A 81 28.67 -18.68 40.91
C VAL A 81 27.41 -18.07 40.29
N GLU A 82 26.21 -18.09 40.86
CA GLU A 82 25.46 -18.88 41.85
C GLU A 82 24.02 -18.31 41.77
N ASP A 83 23.05 -19.08 42.25
CA ASP A 83 21.65 -18.71 42.46
C ASP A 83 21.42 -17.29 43.03
N ASP A 84 20.42 -16.57 42.50
CA ASP A 84 19.48 -15.85 43.37
C ASP A 84 18.08 -15.82 42.75
N ALA A 85 17.21 -16.62 43.36
CA ALA A 85 15.78 -16.59 43.17
C ALA A 85 15.18 -15.42 43.96
N SER A 86 14.89 -14.30 43.29
CA SER A 86 14.07 -13.22 43.86
C SER A 86 12.77 -13.01 43.09
N LYS A 87 11.85 -13.89 43.45
CA LYS A 87 10.40 -13.67 43.60
C LYS A 87 10.05 -12.22 43.96
N ALA A 88 9.44 -11.49 43.02
CA ALA A 88 8.55 -10.37 43.32
C ALA A 88 7.49 -10.23 42.22
N ALA A 89 6.47 -11.07 42.31
CA ALA A 89 5.19 -10.82 41.67
C ALA A 89 4.56 -9.58 42.29
N VAL A 90 4.70 -8.42 41.63
CA VAL A 90 3.84 -7.27 41.87
C VAL A 90 2.78 -7.29 40.79
N ALA A 91 1.66 -7.93 41.13
CA ALA A 91 0.41 -7.77 40.41
C ALA A 91 -0.01 -6.29 40.49
N ARG A 92 0.37 -5.52 39.48
CA ARG A 92 -0.17 -4.18 39.29
C ARG A 92 -1.51 -4.35 38.56
N ALA A 93 -2.57 -4.40 39.36
CA ALA A 93 -3.93 -4.28 38.86
C ALA A 93 -4.01 -3.05 37.95
N PRO A 94 -4.63 -3.13 36.75
CA PRO A 94 -4.98 -1.95 36.01
C PRO A 94 -6.00 -1.19 36.85
N GLU A 95 -5.57 -0.09 37.47
CA GLU A 95 -6.51 0.89 38.02
C GLU A 95 -7.45 1.26 36.89
N ALA A 96 -8.73 0.94 37.10
CA ALA A 96 -9.83 1.38 36.30
C ALA A 96 -9.73 2.90 36.19
N SER A 97 -9.19 3.36 35.06
CA SER A 97 -9.20 4.76 34.67
C SER A 97 -10.67 5.17 34.63
N LYS A 98 -11.10 5.83 35.71
CA LYS A 98 -12.40 6.48 35.79
C LYS A 98 -12.52 7.34 34.55
N ALA A 99 -13.53 6.99 33.76
CA ALA A 99 -14.06 7.79 32.67
C ALA A 99 -14.19 9.24 33.13
N ALA A 100 -13.20 10.06 32.79
CA ALA A 100 -13.43 11.48 32.61
C ALA A 100 -14.25 11.58 31.34
N THR A 101 -15.57 11.58 31.51
CA THR A 101 -16.54 12.08 30.53
C THR A 101 -16.18 13.53 30.26
N LYS A 102 -15.19 13.74 29.38
CA LYS A 102 -14.93 15.04 28.76
C LYS A 102 -16.20 15.32 27.97
N ALA A 103 -16.95 16.30 28.45
CA ALA A 103 -18.16 16.80 27.83
C ALA A 103 -17.96 16.82 26.31
N ALA A 104 -18.83 16.08 25.60
CA ALA A 104 -18.93 16.20 24.16
C ALA A 104 -19.05 17.71 23.86
N PRO A 105 -18.17 18.29 23.04
CA PRO A 105 -18.37 19.65 22.59
C PRO A 105 -19.76 19.72 21.94
N SER A 106 -20.57 20.66 22.45
CA SER A 106 -21.84 21.03 21.85
C SER A 106 -21.61 21.19 20.34
N PRO A 107 -22.49 20.64 19.47
CA PRO A 107 -22.45 20.96 18.06
C PRO A 107 -22.73 22.46 17.97
N GLU A 108 -21.69 23.28 17.89
CA GLU A 108 -21.81 24.64 17.41
C GLU A 108 -22.38 24.50 16.00
N GLU A 109 -23.62 24.99 15.83
CA GLU A 109 -24.21 25.30 14.54
C GLU A 109 -23.17 26.11 13.77
N ARG A 110 -22.43 25.42 12.90
CA ARG A 110 -21.59 26.09 11.92
C ARG A 110 -22.55 26.81 11.00
N ASP A 111 -22.68 28.11 11.20
CA ASP A 111 -23.25 29.03 10.24
C ASP A 111 -22.69 28.68 8.87
N ALA A 112 -23.54 28.09 8.04
CA ALA A 112 -23.28 27.77 6.64
C ALA A 112 -23.18 29.08 5.85
N THR A 113 -22.16 29.87 6.14
CA THR A 113 -21.89 31.15 5.50
C THR A 113 -21.09 30.86 4.24
N GLY A 114 -21.78 30.94 3.09
CA GLY A 114 -21.16 31.16 1.80
C GLY A 114 -20.64 29.91 1.09
N ALA A 115 -21.52 28.94 0.84
CA ALA A 115 -21.37 28.15 -0.38
C ALA A 115 -21.49 29.13 -1.57
N ALA A 116 -20.35 29.67 -2.00
CA ALA A 116 -20.25 30.34 -3.29
C ALA A 116 -20.78 29.34 -4.31
N ALA A 117 -21.91 29.68 -4.94
CA ALA A 117 -22.49 28.88 -5.99
C ALA A 117 -21.39 28.67 -7.04
N ASP A 118 -20.92 27.43 -7.16
CA ASP A 118 -20.06 27.02 -8.26
C ASP A 118 -20.70 27.56 -9.54
N PRO A 119 -19.97 28.30 -10.39
CA PRO A 119 -20.51 28.72 -11.66
C PRO A 119 -20.98 27.45 -12.36
N ALA A 120 -22.26 27.38 -12.69
CA ALA A 120 -22.82 26.29 -13.47
C ALA A 120 -22.07 26.27 -14.80
N ILE A 121 -20.99 25.50 -14.85
CA ILE A 121 -20.29 25.21 -16.08
C ILE A 121 -21.32 24.42 -16.88
N ASP A 122 -21.84 25.05 -17.93
CA ASP A 122 -22.66 24.44 -18.95
C ASP A 122 -21.77 23.49 -19.75
N GLU A 123 -21.28 22.43 -19.09
CA GLU A 123 -20.62 21.32 -19.75
C GLU A 123 -21.71 20.53 -20.45
N THR A 124 -22.11 21.03 -21.63
CA THR A 124 -22.77 20.21 -22.62
C THR A 124 -21.91 18.95 -22.76
N PRO A 125 -22.40 17.75 -22.38
CA PRO A 125 -21.56 16.57 -22.31
C PRO A 125 -20.95 16.32 -23.69
N GLU A 126 -19.66 16.61 -23.84
CA GLU A 126 -18.95 16.26 -25.05
C GLU A 126 -19.12 14.76 -25.24
N GLU A 127 -19.67 14.40 -26.39
CA GLU A 127 -20.12 13.05 -26.64
C GLU A 127 -18.90 12.12 -26.71
N ARG A 128 -18.55 11.50 -25.57
CA ARG A 128 -17.35 10.65 -25.46
C ARG A 128 -17.36 9.57 -26.54
N SER A 129 -16.19 9.32 -27.12
CA SER A 129 -16.00 8.30 -28.15
C SER A 129 -16.47 6.92 -27.65
N PRO A 130 -17.07 6.08 -28.52
CA PRO A 130 -17.42 4.71 -28.16
C PRO A 130 -16.24 3.89 -27.61
N ALA A 131 -15.01 4.20 -28.02
CA ALA A 131 -13.82 3.55 -27.49
C ALA A 131 -13.58 3.92 -26.00
N ASP A 132 -13.75 5.19 -25.65
CA ASP A 132 -13.61 5.65 -24.27
C ASP A 132 -14.67 5.04 -23.36
N ARG A 133 -15.91 4.95 -23.84
CA ARG A 133 -17.00 4.30 -23.08
C ARG A 133 -16.68 2.84 -22.76
N ARG A 134 -16.12 2.09 -23.72
CA ARG A 134 -15.69 0.70 -23.49
C ARG A 134 -14.55 0.58 -22.48
N VAL A 135 -13.64 1.55 -22.44
CA VAL A 135 -12.58 1.59 -21.43
C VAL A 135 -13.18 1.88 -20.05
N ASP A 136 -14.08 2.86 -19.95
CA ASP A 136 -14.76 3.22 -18.71
C ASP A 136 -15.57 2.02 -18.15
N GLU A 137 -16.33 1.32 -19.01
CA GLU A 137 -17.06 0.08 -18.64
C GLU A 137 -16.13 -1.00 -18.11
N ARG A 138 -14.97 -1.19 -18.75
CA ARG A 138 -13.98 -2.18 -18.32
C ARG A 138 -13.33 -1.80 -16.99
N ILE A 139 -13.07 -0.51 -16.75
CA ILE A 139 -12.57 -0.02 -15.46
C ILE A 139 -13.60 -0.28 -14.38
N ALA A 140 -14.87 0.09 -14.59
CA ALA A 140 -15.93 -0.14 -13.62
C ALA A 140 -16.10 -1.63 -13.25
N ALA A 141 -16.02 -2.53 -14.22
CA ALA A 141 -16.08 -3.97 -13.97
C ALA A 141 -14.86 -4.48 -13.15
N LEU A 142 -13.68 -3.86 -13.31
CA LEU A 142 -12.51 -4.19 -12.51
C LEU A 142 -12.60 -3.63 -11.09
N GLU A 143 -13.20 -2.46 -10.90
CA GLU A 143 -13.45 -1.86 -9.58
C GLU A 143 -14.40 -2.75 -8.77
N GLU A 144 -15.55 -3.13 -9.34
CA GLU A 144 -16.49 -4.06 -8.71
C GLU A 144 -15.81 -5.38 -8.33
N LYS A 145 -14.98 -5.93 -9.22
CA LYS A 145 -14.20 -7.14 -8.93
C LYS A 145 -13.18 -6.92 -7.81
N ALA A 146 -12.52 -5.76 -7.76
CA ALA A 146 -11.55 -5.43 -6.74
C ALA A 146 -12.23 -5.35 -5.35
N GLU A 147 -13.33 -4.62 -5.26
CA GLU A 147 -14.14 -4.47 -4.05
C GLU A 147 -14.69 -5.82 -3.59
N ALA A 148 -15.23 -6.64 -4.50
CA ALA A 148 -15.72 -7.97 -4.15
C ALA A 148 -14.60 -8.89 -3.64
N SER A 149 -13.37 -8.77 -4.16
CA SER A 149 -12.21 -9.53 -3.69
C SER A 149 -11.79 -9.06 -2.30
N TRP A 150 -11.74 -7.75 -2.09
CA TRP A 150 -11.43 -7.16 -0.78
C TRP A 150 -12.46 -7.57 0.28
N GLY A 151 -13.75 -7.46 -0.01
CA GLY A 151 -14.83 -7.83 0.92
C GLY A 151 -14.78 -9.28 1.40
N ARG A 152 -14.15 -10.19 0.64
CA ARG A 152 -13.94 -11.60 1.03
C ARG A 152 -12.56 -11.87 1.65
N GLY A 153 -11.76 -10.84 1.89
CA GLY A 153 -10.40 -10.95 2.44
C GLY A 153 -9.32 -11.32 1.42
N ASP A 154 -9.65 -11.39 0.11
CA ASP A 154 -8.67 -11.63 -0.95
C ASP A 154 -7.98 -10.31 -1.35
N LEU A 155 -7.08 -9.84 -0.49
CA LEU A 155 -6.31 -8.61 -0.70
C LEU A 155 -5.40 -8.69 -1.94
N ARG A 156 -4.91 -9.89 -2.29
CA ARG A 156 -4.08 -10.09 -3.47
C ARG A 156 -4.91 -9.97 -4.74
N GLY A 157 -6.10 -10.55 -4.76
CA GLY A 157 -7.09 -10.41 -5.83
C GLY A 157 -7.48 -8.94 -6.04
N ALA A 158 -7.81 -8.23 -4.95
CA ALA A 158 -8.14 -6.80 -5.00
C ALA A 158 -7.00 -5.97 -5.62
N ARG A 159 -5.76 -6.15 -5.11
CA ARG A 159 -4.58 -5.47 -5.63
C ARG A 159 -4.35 -5.75 -7.11
N ASN A 160 -4.53 -6.99 -7.56
CA ASN A 160 -4.34 -7.34 -8.97
C ASN A 160 -5.37 -6.65 -9.87
N SER A 161 -6.62 -6.53 -9.43
CA SER A 161 -7.67 -5.80 -10.17
C SER A 161 -7.37 -4.30 -10.26
N PHE A 162 -6.96 -3.65 -9.17
CA PHE A 162 -6.57 -2.23 -9.23
C PHE A 162 -5.31 -1.99 -10.08
N LYS A 163 -4.32 -2.91 -10.06
CA LYS A 163 -3.17 -2.85 -10.99
C LYS A 163 -3.59 -2.94 -12.46
N GLU A 164 -4.64 -3.69 -12.74
CA GLU A 164 -5.17 -3.78 -14.10
C GLU A 164 -5.81 -2.45 -14.52
N ILE A 165 -6.54 -1.78 -13.63
CA ILE A 165 -7.12 -0.45 -13.88
C ILE A 165 -6.03 0.56 -14.25
N THR A 166 -4.93 0.62 -13.48
CA THR A 166 -3.85 1.58 -13.76
C THR A 166 -3.15 1.33 -15.09
N ARG A 167 -3.13 0.09 -15.56
CA ARG A 167 -2.54 -0.28 -16.85
C ARG A 167 -3.40 0.11 -18.05
N ILE A 168 -4.73 0.10 -17.92
CA ILE A 168 -5.64 0.31 -19.06
C ILE A 168 -6.22 1.73 -19.14
N GLY A 169 -6.33 2.43 -18.01
CA GLY A 169 -7.15 3.63 -17.95
C GLY A 169 -6.46 4.94 -18.33
N GLY A 170 -5.13 4.96 -18.49
CA GLY A 170 -4.39 6.17 -18.83
C GLY A 170 -4.56 7.28 -17.78
N GLU A 171 -4.69 8.53 -18.19
CA GLU A 171 -4.77 9.71 -17.29
C GLU A 171 -6.20 10.00 -16.78
N ARG A 172 -7.04 8.97 -16.62
CA ARG A 172 -8.43 9.14 -16.14
C ARG A 172 -8.50 9.30 -14.63
N ARG A 173 -9.52 10.01 -14.17
CA ARG A 173 -9.79 10.21 -12.75
C ARG A 173 -9.99 8.90 -11.95
N SER A 174 -10.68 7.92 -12.52
CA SER A 174 -10.86 6.60 -11.90
C SER A 174 -9.53 5.87 -11.68
N VAL A 175 -8.55 6.09 -12.55
CA VAL A 175 -7.21 5.53 -12.39
C VAL A 175 -6.47 6.16 -11.22
N GLU A 176 -6.60 7.47 -11.01
CA GLU A 176 -6.03 8.12 -9.83
C GLU A 176 -6.59 7.49 -8.55
N VAL A 177 -7.93 7.35 -8.46
CA VAL A 177 -8.59 6.72 -7.30
C VAL A 177 -8.08 5.29 -7.09
N ALA A 178 -7.93 4.50 -8.15
CA ALA A 178 -7.35 3.16 -8.08
C ALA A 178 -5.90 3.14 -7.55
N TYR A 179 -5.10 4.17 -7.82
CA TYR A 179 -3.76 4.29 -7.20
C TYR A 179 -3.84 4.48 -5.69
N GLY A 180 -4.81 5.25 -5.18
CA GLY A 180 -5.06 5.41 -3.75
C GLY A 180 -5.25 4.06 -3.04
N GLU A 181 -6.11 3.21 -3.60
CA GLU A 181 -6.34 1.85 -3.08
C GLU A 181 -5.10 0.95 -3.23
N LEU A 182 -4.36 1.08 -4.34
CA LEU A 182 -3.12 0.34 -4.54
C LEU A 182 -2.03 0.72 -3.53
N PHE A 183 -1.92 1.99 -3.12
CA PHE A 183 -0.96 2.39 -2.10
C PHE A 183 -1.26 1.65 -0.78
N SER A 184 -2.51 1.69 -0.33
CA SER A 184 -2.98 1.02 0.89
C SER A 184 -2.77 -0.50 0.84
N LEU A 185 -3.22 -1.16 -0.23
CA LEU A 185 -3.09 -2.61 -0.39
C LEU A 185 -1.63 -3.06 -0.54
N THR A 186 -0.80 -2.27 -1.24
CA THR A 186 0.63 -2.58 -1.40
C THR A 186 1.36 -2.46 -0.08
N ALA A 187 1.07 -1.43 0.72
CA ALA A 187 1.64 -1.27 2.06
C ALA A 187 1.22 -2.42 2.99
N GLN A 188 -0.08 -2.76 3.03
CA GLN A 188 -0.62 -3.85 3.85
C GLN A 188 -0.02 -5.21 3.51
N LEU A 189 0.27 -5.46 2.23
CA LEU A 189 0.85 -6.71 1.74
C LEU A 189 2.39 -6.71 1.77
N GLY A 190 3.04 -5.66 2.28
CA GLY A 190 4.51 -5.54 2.33
C GLY A 190 5.17 -5.46 0.95
N GLY A 191 4.50 -4.85 -0.04
CA GLY A 191 5.03 -4.65 -1.39
C GLY A 191 5.86 -3.37 -1.53
N ASP A 192 6.39 -3.14 -2.74
CA ASP A 192 7.17 -1.93 -3.06
C ASP A 192 6.27 -0.71 -3.31
N VAL A 193 5.89 -0.03 -2.22
CA VAL A 193 5.12 1.22 -2.28
C VAL A 193 5.94 2.35 -2.93
N ARG A 194 7.28 2.34 -2.78
CA ARG A 194 8.15 3.38 -3.33
C ARG A 194 8.17 3.34 -4.86
N GLY A 195 8.26 2.15 -5.45
CA GLY A 195 8.11 1.96 -6.88
C GLY A 195 6.74 2.44 -7.39
N LEU A 196 5.68 2.15 -6.62
CA LEU A 196 4.32 2.56 -6.97
C LEU A 196 4.12 4.08 -6.91
N TRP A 197 4.68 4.79 -5.92
CA TRP A 197 4.65 6.26 -5.87
C TRP A 197 5.34 6.91 -7.07
N ARG A 198 6.48 6.35 -7.52
CA ARG A 198 7.16 6.87 -8.72
C ARG A 198 6.33 6.66 -9.97
N ALA A 199 5.76 5.47 -10.16
CA ALA A 199 4.89 5.18 -11.29
C ALA A 199 3.67 6.12 -11.31
N TYR A 200 3.08 6.39 -10.15
CA TYR A 200 2.00 7.37 -10.02
C TYR A 200 2.44 8.78 -10.42
N LEU A 201 3.58 9.28 -9.89
CA LEU A 201 4.05 10.64 -10.20
C LEU A 201 4.48 10.83 -11.66
N GLU A 202 4.91 9.77 -12.33
CA GLU A 202 5.18 9.77 -13.76
C GLU A 202 3.90 9.96 -14.58
N GLN A 203 2.81 9.30 -14.17
CA GLN A 203 1.52 9.35 -14.86
C GLN A 203 0.67 10.57 -14.45
N PHE A 204 0.78 11.04 -13.20
CA PHE A 204 -0.03 12.09 -12.61
C PHE A 204 0.84 13.07 -11.80
N PRO A 205 1.68 13.90 -12.45
CA PRO A 205 2.62 14.79 -11.75
C PRO A 205 1.95 15.86 -10.88
N GLN A 206 0.66 16.15 -11.16
CA GLN A 206 -0.21 17.10 -10.45
C GLN A 206 -1.53 16.43 -9.98
N GLY A 207 -1.55 15.10 -9.90
CA GLY A 207 -2.75 14.37 -9.48
C GLY A 207 -3.06 14.53 -7.99
N LEU A 208 -4.19 13.95 -7.57
CA LEU A 208 -4.69 14.00 -6.19
C LEU A 208 -3.67 13.62 -5.14
N TYR A 209 -2.93 12.55 -5.42
CA TYR A 209 -2.00 11.94 -4.48
C TYR A 209 -0.56 12.38 -4.75
N ALA A 210 -0.36 13.41 -5.60
CA ALA A 210 0.99 13.84 -5.97
C ALA A 210 1.75 14.40 -4.76
N GLU A 211 1.05 15.08 -3.86
CA GLU A 211 1.59 15.54 -2.59
C GLU A 211 2.01 14.35 -1.72
N ASP A 212 1.09 13.43 -1.40
CA ASP A 212 1.34 12.27 -0.55
C ASP A 212 2.45 11.37 -1.10
N ALA A 213 2.45 11.12 -2.41
CA ALA A 213 3.48 10.32 -3.07
C ALA A 213 4.86 11.01 -2.99
N THR A 214 4.92 12.33 -3.18
CA THR A 214 6.19 13.07 -3.04
C THR A 214 6.66 13.05 -1.59
N ALA A 215 5.78 13.32 -0.63
CA ALA A 215 6.09 13.28 0.80
C ALA A 215 6.58 11.89 1.22
N GLY A 216 5.92 10.83 0.76
CA GLY A 216 6.32 9.45 0.97
C GLY A 216 7.73 9.15 0.45
N LEU A 217 8.06 9.62 -0.77
CA LEU A 217 9.40 9.49 -1.34
C LEU A 217 10.46 10.25 -0.52
N CYS A 218 10.16 11.45 -0.04
CA CYS A 218 11.06 12.21 0.83
C CYS A 218 11.19 11.59 2.23
N GLY A 219 10.15 10.93 2.75
CA GLY A 219 10.17 10.25 4.04
C GLY A 219 11.15 9.07 4.09
N VAL A 220 11.36 8.39 2.97
CA VAL A 220 12.29 7.24 2.88
C VAL A 220 13.72 7.62 2.48
N ALA A 221 13.96 8.85 2.03
CA ALA A 221 15.30 9.36 1.74
C ALA A 221 16.15 9.47 3.02
N ARG A 222 17.49 9.57 2.89
CA ARG A 222 18.40 9.66 4.05
C ARG A 222 19.40 10.79 3.94
N GLY A 223 19.84 11.31 5.09
CA GLY A 223 20.87 12.37 5.19
C GLY A 223 20.53 13.60 4.35
N ALA A 224 21.55 14.15 3.67
CA ALA A 224 21.41 15.35 2.85
C ALA A 224 20.39 15.20 1.69
N GLU A 225 20.19 13.99 1.16
CA GLU A 225 19.17 13.74 0.13
C GLU A 225 17.76 13.98 0.68
N ARG A 226 17.51 13.56 1.92
CA ARG A 226 16.23 13.79 2.60
C ARG A 226 15.97 15.27 2.79
N GLU A 227 16.95 16.01 3.29
CA GLU A 227 16.83 17.46 3.52
C GLU A 227 16.52 18.21 2.22
N ARG A 228 17.27 17.91 1.16
CA ARG A 228 17.03 18.48 -0.17
C ARG A 228 15.65 18.12 -0.73
N CYS A 229 15.22 16.86 -0.59
CA CYS A 229 13.90 16.42 -1.05
C CYS A 229 12.78 17.21 -0.36
N TRP A 230 12.87 17.39 0.96
CA TRP A 230 11.87 18.16 1.72
C TRP A 230 11.90 19.66 1.44
N GLU A 231 13.06 20.23 1.07
CA GLU A 231 13.15 21.60 0.60
C GLU A 231 12.40 21.78 -0.73
N GLU A 232 12.67 20.93 -1.71
CA GLU A 232 11.98 20.92 -3.00
C GLU A 232 10.46 20.68 -2.82
N TYR A 233 10.07 19.79 -1.90
CA TYR A 233 8.68 19.54 -1.54
C TYR A 233 7.97 20.81 -1.06
N ARG A 234 8.57 21.60 -0.17
CA ARG A 234 7.95 22.82 0.37
C ARG A 234 7.78 23.92 -0.69
N VAL A 235 8.66 23.96 -1.68
CA VAL A 235 8.52 24.87 -2.83
C VAL A 235 7.36 24.41 -3.73
N LYS A 236 7.26 23.10 -3.99
CA LYS A 236 6.21 22.53 -4.85
C LYS A 236 4.82 22.56 -4.20
N PHE A 237 4.74 22.33 -2.89
CA PHE A 237 3.49 22.24 -2.11
C PHE A 237 3.52 23.20 -0.92
N PRO A 238 3.42 24.53 -1.14
CA PRO A 238 3.53 25.53 -0.08
C PRO A 238 2.42 25.43 0.98
N SER A 239 1.27 24.87 0.61
CA SER A 239 0.12 24.61 1.50
C SER A 239 -0.05 23.12 1.84
N GLY A 240 0.96 22.28 1.58
CA GLY A 240 0.85 20.84 1.80
C GLY A 240 0.69 20.46 3.27
N SER A 241 -0.01 19.36 3.52
CA SER A 241 -0.25 18.71 4.81
C SER A 241 1.03 18.15 5.45
N HIS A 242 2.02 17.72 4.67
CA HIS A 242 3.26 17.12 5.18
C HIS A 242 4.41 18.10 5.46
N ARG A 243 4.13 19.39 5.68
CA ARG A 243 5.19 20.40 5.90
C ARG A 243 6.05 20.14 7.14
N ASP A 244 5.46 19.52 8.17
CA ASP A 244 6.14 19.28 9.44
C ASP A 244 7.12 18.10 9.39
N GLY A 245 6.89 17.13 8.49
CA GLY A 245 7.77 15.98 8.27
C GLY A 245 9.21 16.35 7.83
N ALA A 246 9.38 17.58 7.35
CA ALA A 246 10.68 18.17 7.01
C ALA A 246 11.50 18.56 8.26
N SER A 247 10.87 18.75 9.42
CA SER A 247 11.54 19.20 10.64
C SER A 247 12.03 18.04 11.53
N GLU A 248 11.33 16.90 11.50
CA GLU A 248 11.65 15.71 12.30
C GLU A 248 12.85 14.90 11.78
N GLY A 249 13.28 15.13 10.53
CA GLY A 249 14.41 14.43 9.93
C GLY A 249 15.79 14.96 10.33
N ARG A 250 15.88 16.01 11.14
CA ARG A 250 17.18 16.52 11.60
C ARG A 250 17.80 15.51 12.57
N PRO A 251 19.01 14.98 12.28
CA PRO A 251 19.73 14.24 13.30
C PRO A 251 19.87 15.13 14.54
N SER A 252 19.52 14.60 15.70
CA SER A 252 19.81 15.27 16.97
C SER A 252 21.34 15.41 17.04
N GLU A 253 21.82 16.65 16.97
CA GLU A 253 23.25 16.99 17.11
C GLU A 253 23.78 16.61 18.49
#